data_AF-A0A897NFT2-F1
#
_entry.id   AF-A0A897NFT2-F1
#
_cell.length_a   1.000
_cell.length_b   1.000
_cell.length_c   1.000
_cell.angle_alpha   90.00
_cell.angle_beta   90.00
_cell.angle_gamma   90.00
#
_symmetry.space_group_name_H-M   'P 1'
#
loop_
_entity.id
_entity.type
_entity.pdbx_description
1 polymer ?
#
loop_
_entity_poly.entity_id
_entity_poly.type
_entity_poly.pdbx_seq_one_letter_code
_entity_poly.pdbx_strand_id
1 'polypeptide(L)'
;MVPWEPLLVYALVLVWAALLGWLPFRLLERISIVDQIDASAVERSREATTDSTVICPHCGQPNDRGYTFCESCGGKLPTDWE
;
A
#
# COMPACT_ATOMS: atom_id res chain seq x y z
N MET A 1 -29.45 -24.89 49.29
CA MET A 1 -29.49 -25.32 47.87
C MET A 1 -29.27 -24.08 47.04
N VAL A 2 -28.16 -24.00 46.31
CA VAL A 2 -27.83 -22.83 45.49
C VAL A 2 -28.72 -22.87 44.23
N PRO A 3 -29.41 -21.77 43.87
CA PRO A 3 -30.14 -21.71 42.61
C PRO A 3 -29.11 -21.68 41.48
N TRP A 4 -29.09 -22.73 40.66
CA TRP A 4 -28.16 -22.93 39.56
C TRP A 4 -28.59 -22.17 38.30
N GLU A 5 -29.87 -21.82 38.20
CA GLU A 5 -30.45 -21.00 37.14
C GLU A 5 -29.72 -19.66 36.93
N PRO A 6 -29.49 -18.82 37.97
CA PRO A 6 -28.76 -17.56 37.79
C PRO A 6 -27.28 -17.77 37.42
N LEU A 7 -26.65 -18.86 37.84
CA LEU A 7 -25.26 -19.17 37.49
C LEU A 7 -25.12 -19.53 36.01
N LEU A 8 -26.09 -20.25 35.46
CA LEU A 8 -26.13 -20.54 34.02
C LEU A 8 -26.35 -19.28 33.20
N VAL A 9 -27.27 -18.41 33.62
CA VAL A 9 -27.51 -17.11 32.95
C VAL A 9 -26.25 -16.25 33.01
N TYR A 10 -25.60 -16.15 34.17
CA TYR A 10 -24.38 -15.38 34.35
C TYR A 10 -23.22 -15.93 33.48
N ALA A 11 -23.02 -17.24 33.46
CA ALA A 11 -22.01 -17.88 32.61
C ALA A 11 -22.29 -17.62 31.11
N LEU A 12 -23.56 -17.70 30.69
CA LEU A 12 -23.95 -17.47 29.31
C LEU A 12 -23.73 -16.00 28.91
N VAL A 13 -24.02 -15.04 29.78
CA VAL A 13 -23.71 -13.61 29.57
C VAL A 13 -22.21 -13.38 29.45
N LEU A 14 -21.39 -14.00 30.30
CA LEU A 14 -19.92 -13.88 30.20
C LEU A 14 -19.37 -14.47 28.90
N VAL A 15 -19.90 -15.61 28.45
CA VAL A 15 -19.53 -16.24 27.17
C VAL A 15 -19.91 -15.34 26.00
N TRP A 16 -21.12 -14.80 25.96
CA TRP A 16 -21.55 -13.88 24.90
C TRP A 16 -20.74 -12.59 24.88
N ALA A 17 -20.40 -12.02 26.04
CA ALA A 17 -19.54 -10.85 26.14
C ALA A 17 -18.12 -11.12 25.60
N ALA A 18 -17.56 -12.30 25.90
CA ALA A 18 -16.26 -12.72 25.35
C ALA A 18 -16.33 -12.92 23.82
N LEU A 19 -17.38 -13.56 23.31
CA LEU A 19 -17.55 -13.81 21.87
C LEU A 19 -17.80 -12.53 21.07
N LEU A 20 -18.64 -11.62 21.56
CA LEU A 20 -18.98 -10.38 20.85
C LEU A 20 -17.95 -9.26 21.04
N GLY A 21 -17.20 -9.24 22.16
CA GLY A 21 -16.21 -8.20 22.44
C GLY A 21 -14.78 -8.59 22.03
N TRP A 22 -14.31 -9.79 22.43
CA TRP A 22 -12.90 -10.18 22.28
C TRP A 22 -12.59 -10.77 20.89
N LEU A 23 -13.52 -11.54 20.32
CA LEU A 23 -13.33 -12.22 19.04
C LEU A 23 -13.18 -11.27 17.84
N PRO A 24 -14.03 -10.23 17.66
CA PRO A 24 -13.86 -9.30 16.54
C PRO A 24 -12.63 -8.40 16.69
N PHE A 25 -12.27 -8.00 17.92
CA PHE A 25 -11.08 -7.18 18.19
C PHE A 25 -9.78 -7.95 17.89
N ARG A 26 -9.70 -9.25 18.24
CA ARG A 26 -8.55 -10.11 17.89
C ARG A 26 -8.45 -10.46 16.41
N LEU A 27 -9.58 -10.49 15.71
CA LEU A 27 -9.59 -10.75 14.27
C LEU A 27 -8.98 -9.58 13.49
N LEU A 28 -9.26 -8.35 13.92
CA LEU A 28 -8.64 -7.14 13.33
C LEU A 28 -7.13 -7.08 13.58
N GLU A 29 -6.65 -7.53 14.73
CA GLU A 29 -5.22 -7.61 15.05
C GLU A 29 -4.45 -8.63 14.16
N ARG A 30 -5.15 -9.66 13.64
CA ARG A 30 -4.60 -10.66 12.72
C ARG A 30 -4.59 -10.21 11.26
N ILE A 31 -5.37 -9.20 10.89
CA ILE A 31 -5.40 -8.66 9.53
C ILE A 31 -4.30 -7.60 9.42
N SER A 32 -3.05 -8.06 9.44
CA SER A 32 -1.87 -7.28 9.08
C SER A 32 -1.80 -7.11 7.55
N ILE A 33 -2.85 -6.51 6.96
CA ILE A 33 -2.97 -6.22 5.53
C ILE A 33 -1.81 -5.36 4.99
N VAL A 34 -1.02 -4.75 5.88
CA VAL A 34 0.08 -3.84 5.58
C VAL A 34 1.40 -4.54 5.19
N ASP A 35 1.55 -5.85 5.41
CA ASP A 35 2.85 -6.52 5.17
C ASP A 35 3.15 -6.84 3.69
N GLN A 36 2.16 -6.81 2.80
CA GLN A 36 2.36 -7.13 1.37
C GLN A 36 2.65 -5.92 0.47
N ILE A 37 2.95 -4.74 1.01
CA ILE A 37 3.49 -3.63 0.20
C ILE A 37 4.99 -3.86 0.03
N ASP A 38 5.33 -4.85 -0.79
CA ASP A 38 6.68 -5.27 -1.12
C ASP A 38 7.45 -4.11 -1.80
N ALA A 39 8.39 -3.50 -1.08
CA ALA A 39 9.27 -2.43 -1.59
C ALA A 39 10.04 -2.87 -2.86
N SER A 40 10.24 -4.17 -3.00
CA SER A 40 10.90 -4.81 -4.14
C SER A 40 10.12 -4.69 -5.46
N ALA A 41 8.79 -4.51 -5.41
CA ALA A 41 7.97 -4.25 -6.60
C ALA A 41 8.14 -2.80 -7.10
N VAL A 42 8.33 -1.85 -6.18
CA VAL A 42 8.56 -0.44 -6.50
C VAL A 42 9.95 -0.24 -7.12
N GLU A 43 10.96 -0.96 -6.64
CA GLU A 43 12.32 -0.90 -7.17
C GLU A 43 12.40 -1.47 -8.60
N ARG A 44 11.77 -2.61 -8.85
CA ARG A 44 11.73 -3.23 -10.19
C ARG A 44 11.06 -2.35 -11.25
N SER A 45 10.08 -1.54 -10.83
CA SER A 45 9.45 -0.56 -11.73
C SER A 45 10.34 0.65 -12.01
N ARG A 46 11.19 1.08 -11.07
CA ARG A 46 12.11 2.22 -11.26
C ARG A 46 13.25 1.90 -12.23
N GLU A 47 13.76 0.67 -12.20
CA GLU A 47 14.78 0.22 -13.15
C GLU A 47 14.25 0.13 -14.58
N ALA A 48 13.00 -0.28 -14.78
CA ALA A 48 12.38 -0.31 -16.10
C ALA A 48 12.09 1.10 -16.67
N THR A 49 11.78 2.09 -15.83
CA THR A 49 11.50 3.47 -16.28
C THR A 49 12.77 4.25 -16.61
N THR A 50 13.92 3.93 -16.01
CA THR A 50 15.16 4.68 -16.23
C THR A 50 15.66 4.55 -17.68
N ASP A 51 15.39 3.42 -18.34
CA ASP A 51 15.76 3.25 -19.75
C ASP A 51 14.87 4.08 -20.69
N SER A 52 13.67 4.53 -20.30
CA SER A 52 12.81 5.34 -21.18
C SER A 52 12.94 6.84 -20.98
N THR A 53 13.85 7.33 -20.14
CA THR A 53 13.98 8.76 -19.80
C THR A 53 15.22 9.39 -20.48
N VAL A 54 15.07 10.62 -20.96
CA VAL A 54 16.12 11.50 -21.52
C VAL A 54 16.24 12.78 -20.67
N ILE A 55 17.47 13.22 -20.42
CA ILE A 55 17.74 14.45 -19.66
C ILE A 55 17.72 15.64 -20.62
N CYS A 56 16.93 16.67 -20.28
CA CYS A 56 16.86 17.90 -21.06
C CYS A 56 18.20 18.68 -21.00
N PRO A 57 18.86 18.99 -22.13
CA PRO A 57 20.12 19.74 -22.14
C PRO A 57 19.96 21.22 -21.77
N HIS A 58 18.73 21.75 -21.76
CA HIS A 58 18.45 23.15 -21.45
C HIS A 58 18.23 23.42 -19.96
N CYS A 59 17.59 22.50 -19.23
CA CYS A 59 17.20 22.71 -17.83
C CYS A 59 17.55 21.54 -16.89
N GLY A 60 18.02 20.41 -17.42
CA GLY A 60 18.35 19.21 -16.63
C GLY A 60 17.15 18.37 -16.20
N GLN A 61 15.93 18.74 -16.57
CA GLN A 61 14.73 17.96 -16.25
C GLN A 61 14.75 16.59 -16.96
N PRO A 62 14.49 15.47 -16.26
CA PRO A 62 14.21 14.18 -16.88
C PRO A 62 12.85 14.23 -17.58
N ASN A 63 12.81 13.83 -18.86
CA ASN A 63 11.60 13.72 -19.69
C ASN A 63 11.55 12.33 -20.32
N ASP A 64 10.40 11.80 -20.69
CA ASP A 64 10.35 10.53 -21.44
C ASP A 64 10.89 10.68 -22.87
N ARG A 65 11.52 9.62 -23.41
CA ARG A 65 12.04 9.55 -24.78
C ARG A 65 10.98 9.82 -25.86
N GLY A 66 9.68 9.71 -25.52
CA GLY A 66 8.57 10.03 -26.41
C GLY A 66 8.28 11.53 -26.60
N TYR A 67 8.87 12.42 -25.79
CA TYR A 67 8.64 13.86 -25.89
C TYR A 67 9.57 14.54 -26.89
N THR A 68 9.01 15.37 -27.77
CA THR A 68 9.78 16.24 -28.69
C THR A 68 10.29 17.50 -28.02
N PHE A 69 9.61 17.95 -26.96
CA PHE A 69 9.92 19.17 -26.20
C PHE A 69 9.88 18.87 -24.69
N CYS A 70 10.72 19.57 -23.94
CA CYS A 70 10.79 19.45 -22.49
C CYS A 70 9.50 19.98 -21.85
N GLU A 71 8.91 19.18 -20.97
CA GLU A 71 7.69 19.53 -20.23
C GLU A 71 7.88 20.68 -19.24
N SER A 72 9.12 20.89 -18.78
CA SER A 72 9.45 21.92 -17.80
C SER A 72 9.83 23.26 -18.44
N CYS A 73 10.69 23.24 -19.45
CA CYS A 73 11.26 24.48 -20.02
C CYS A 73 10.87 24.75 -21.49
N GLY A 74 10.16 23.82 -22.14
CA GLY A 74 9.77 23.93 -23.56
C GLY A 74 10.91 23.80 -24.57
N GLY A 75 12.14 23.52 -24.11
CA GLY A 75 13.31 23.33 -24.98
C GLY A 75 13.18 22.06 -25.82
N LYS A 76 13.75 22.05 -27.03
CA LYS A 76 13.69 20.88 -27.92
C LYS A 76 14.54 19.75 -27.35
N LEU A 77 13.99 18.53 -27.33
CA LEU A 77 14.70 17.34 -26.87
C LEU A 77 15.41 16.64 -28.05
N PRO A 78 16.52 15.93 -27.79
CA PRO A 78 17.14 15.06 -28.79
C PRO A 78 16.20 13.88 -29.08
N THR A 79 15.93 13.64 -30.37
CA THR A 79 14.96 12.63 -30.86
C THR A 79 15.64 11.42 -31.51
N ASP A 80 16.97 11.36 -31.45
CA ASP A 80 17.85 10.32 -31.98
C ASP A 80 18.22 9.31 -30.87
N TRP A 81 17.21 8.67 -30.28
CA TRP A 81 17.35 7.70 -29.19
C TRP A 81 17.51 6.24 -29.68
N GLU A 82 18.19 6.06 -30.81
CA GLU A 82 18.54 4.76 -31.44
C GLU A 82 19.54 3.92 -30.63
#